data_AF-A0A9D1DKA7-F1
#
_entry.id   AF-A0A9D1DKA7-F1
#
_cell.length_a   1.000
_cell.length_b   1.000
_cell.length_c   1.000
_cell.angle_alpha   90.00
_cell.angle_beta   90.00
_cell.angle_gamma   90.00
#
_symmetry.space_group_name_H-M   'P 1'
#
loop_
_entity.id
_entity.type
_entity.pdbx_description
1 polymer ?
#
loop_
_entity_poly.entity_id
_entity_poly.type
_entity_poly.pdbx_seq_one_letter_code
_entity_poly.pdbx_strand_id
1 'polypeptide(L)'
;MARPKKETAQQLRERIERYFSRREAEGRFPTEAGMLLELGMSEAEYAERMEDGRYRPELERARLRRMDWLENQMVTESGRATGCMNALKQEKNGGYADKAGAGSEKRLVIRLEGVGSGAAE
;
A
#
# COMPACT_ATOMS: atom_id res chain seq x y z
N MET A 1 -39.38 1.38 -1.58
CA MET A 1 -38.13 1.75 -0.90
C MET A 1 -37.28 2.58 -1.87
N ALA A 2 -36.99 3.84 -1.53
CA ALA A 2 -36.17 4.69 -2.38
C ALA A 2 -34.72 4.18 -2.37
N ARG A 3 -34.14 3.97 -3.56
CA ARG A 3 -32.71 3.63 -3.72
C ARG A 3 -31.89 4.73 -3.03
N PRO A 4 -30.96 4.41 -2.11
CA PRO A 4 -30.12 5.44 -1.50
C PRO A 4 -29.40 6.21 -2.62
N LYS A 5 -29.42 7.55 -2.55
CA LYS A 5 -28.74 8.40 -3.54
C LYS A 5 -27.28 7.97 -3.60
N LYS A 6 -26.79 7.67 -4.81
CA LYS A 6 -25.37 7.41 -5.04
C LYS A 6 -24.58 8.61 -4.51
N GLU A 7 -23.59 8.32 -3.68
CA GLU A 7 -22.64 9.30 -3.14
C GLU A 7 -22.01 10.11 -4.29
N THR A 8 -21.81 11.41 -4.11
CA THR A 8 -21.11 12.23 -5.11
C THR A 8 -19.59 12.11 -4.96
N ALA A 9 -18.84 12.45 -6.01
CA ALA A 9 -17.37 12.49 -5.94
C ALA A 9 -16.87 13.42 -4.82
N GLN A 10 -17.55 14.55 -4.62
CA GLN A 10 -17.25 15.49 -3.54
C GLN A 10 -17.45 14.86 -2.15
N GLN A 11 -18.56 14.14 -1.94
CA GLN A 11 -18.81 13.46 -0.67
C GLN A 11 -17.76 12.38 -0.38
N LEU A 12 -17.36 11.62 -1.40
CA LEU A 12 -16.27 10.65 -1.28
C LEU A 12 -14.96 11.33 -0.89
N ARG A 13 -14.62 12.44 -1.56
CA ARG A 13 -13.43 13.24 -1.26
C ARG A 13 -13.40 13.71 0.19
N GLU A 14 -14.49 14.28 0.69
CA GLU A 14 -14.57 14.76 2.08
C GLU A 14 -14.34 13.64 3.09
N ARG A 15 -14.85 12.43 2.82
CA ARG A 15 -14.63 11.26 3.69
C ARG A 15 -13.18 10.80 3.67
N ILE A 16 -12.57 10.78 2.48
CA ILE A 16 -11.13 10.49 2.31
C ILE A 16 -10.31 11.52 3.09
N GLU A 17 -10.60 12.81 2.95
CA GLU A 17 -9.89 13.88 3.67
C GLU A 17 -10.01 13.75 5.19
N ARG A 18 -11.19 13.38 5.71
CA ARG A 18 -11.37 13.08 7.15
C ARG A 18 -10.49 11.92 7.60
N TYR A 19 -10.41 10.84 6.83
CA TYR A 19 -9.53 9.71 7.13
C TYR A 19 -8.06 10.14 7.22
N PHE A 20 -7.57 10.87 6.21
CA PHE A 20 -6.19 11.33 6.18
C PHE A 20 -5.88 12.27 7.35
N SER A 21 -6.74 13.26 7.60
CA SER A 21 -6.53 14.23 8.69
C SER A 21 -6.43 13.55 10.05
N ARG A 22 -7.24 12.51 10.29
CA ARG A 22 -7.15 11.72 11.52
C ARG A 22 -5.84 10.93 11.61
N ARG A 23 -5.41 10.28 10.52
CA ARG A 23 -4.15 9.51 10.50
C ARG A 23 -2.92 10.40 10.67
N GLU A 24 -2.96 11.59 10.10
CA GLU A 24 -1.94 12.61 10.26
C GLU A 24 -1.83 13.08 11.71
N ALA A 25 -2.97 13.37 12.37
CA ALA A 25 -3.01 13.71 13.79
C ALA A 25 -2.49 12.58 14.69
N GLU A 26 -2.68 11.32 14.29
CA GLU A 26 -2.14 10.13 14.98
C GLU A 26 -0.66 9.86 14.66
N GLY A 27 -0.05 10.56 13.70
CA GLY A 27 1.31 10.27 13.22
C GLY A 27 1.45 8.90 12.55
N ARG A 28 0.35 8.34 12.04
CA ARG A 28 0.29 6.98 11.46
C ARG A 28 0.20 7.01 9.95
N PHE A 29 0.83 6.04 9.30
CA PHE A 29 0.73 5.87 7.84
C PHE A 29 -0.74 5.60 7.42
N PRO A 30 -1.32 6.42 6.53
CA PRO A 30 -2.67 6.21 6.01
C PRO A 30 -2.72 5.07 4.98
N THR A 31 -2.75 3.82 5.45
CA THR A 31 -2.85 2.63 4.55
C THR A 31 -4.14 2.62 3.71
N GLU A 32 -4.11 1.97 2.55
CA GLU A 32 -5.31 1.74 1.72
C GLU A 32 -6.36 0.90 2.45
N ALA A 33 -5.97 -0.20 3.08
CA ALA A 33 -6.89 -1.04 3.85
C ALA A 33 -7.58 -0.25 4.97
N GLY A 34 -6.83 0.58 5.71
CA GLY A 34 -7.39 1.45 6.73
C GLY A 34 -8.35 2.50 6.18
N MET A 35 -8.11 2.98 4.96
CA MET A 35 -9.00 3.91 4.27
C MET A 35 -10.30 3.20 3.88
N LEU A 36 -10.22 2.00 3.29
CA LEU A 36 -11.40 1.23 2.88
C LEU A 36 -12.30 0.88 4.07
N LEU A 37 -11.71 0.48 5.20
CA LEU A 37 -12.45 0.24 6.45
C LEU A 37 -13.19 1.49 6.94
N GLU A 38 -12.54 2.67 6.90
CA GLU A 38 -13.18 3.93 7.28
C GLU A 38 -14.31 4.34 6.32
N LEU A 39 -14.11 4.05 5.03
CA LEU A 39 -15.11 4.30 4.00
C LEU A 39 -16.22 3.24 4.01
N GLY A 40 -16.14 2.21 4.86
CA GLY A 40 -17.10 1.09 4.87
C GLY A 40 -17.19 0.40 3.51
N MET A 41 -16.07 0.31 2.79
CA MET A 41 -15.99 -0.15 1.42
C MET A 41 -15.21 -1.46 1.35
N SER A 42 -15.75 -2.44 0.64
CA SER A 42 -15.04 -3.67 0.28
C SER A 42 -14.04 -3.43 -0.85
N GLU A 43 -13.10 -4.36 -1.05
CA GLU A 43 -12.16 -4.30 -2.17
C GLU A 43 -12.87 -4.37 -3.53
N ALA A 44 -13.97 -5.13 -3.63
CA ALA A 44 -14.77 -5.23 -4.85
C ALA A 44 -15.45 -3.89 -5.20
N GLU A 45 -16.03 -3.21 -4.21
CA GLU A 45 -16.63 -1.88 -4.39
C GLU A 45 -15.57 -0.82 -4.73
N TYR A 46 -14.37 -0.93 -4.16
CA TYR A 46 -13.25 -0.06 -4.49
C TYR A 46 -12.81 -0.25 -5.95
N ALA A 47 -12.69 -1.50 -6.42
CA ALA A 47 -12.40 -1.81 -7.81
C ALA A 47 -13.46 -1.24 -8.77
N GLU A 48 -14.75 -1.43 -8.47
CA GLU A 48 -15.85 -0.86 -9.26
C GLU A 48 -15.74 0.68 -9.35
N ARG A 49 -15.43 1.35 -8.23
CA ARG A 49 -15.27 2.81 -8.20
C ARG A 49 -14.01 3.30 -8.89
N MET A 50 -12.96 2.48 -8.97
CA MET A 50 -11.76 2.78 -9.75
C MET A 50 -12.03 2.73 -11.25
N GLU A 51 -13.00 1.94 -11.70
CA GLU A 51 -13.45 1.90 -13.10
C GLU A 51 -14.43 3.06 -13.42
N ASP A 52 -15.15 3.58 -12.43
CA ASP A 52 -16.03 4.73 -12.60
C ASP A 52 -15.24 6.05 -12.64
N GLY A 53 -15.20 6.67 -13.82
CA GLY A 53 -14.53 7.96 -14.05
C GLY A 53 -14.98 9.10 -13.15
N ARG A 54 -16.14 8.99 -12.46
CA ARG A 54 -16.59 9.97 -11.46
C ARG A 54 -15.79 9.90 -10.16
N TYR A 55 -15.43 8.70 -9.71
CA TYR A 55 -14.77 8.49 -8.42
C TYR A 55 -13.26 8.28 -8.55
N ARG A 56 -12.83 7.70 -9.68
CA ARG A 56 -11.41 7.42 -9.97
C ARG A 56 -10.45 8.58 -9.66
N PRO A 57 -10.72 9.84 -10.04
CA PRO A 57 -9.79 10.94 -9.75
C PRO A 57 -9.53 11.16 -8.25
N GLU A 58 -10.54 10.94 -7.40
CA GLU A 58 -10.42 11.13 -5.96
C GLU A 58 -9.68 9.96 -5.29
N LEU A 59 -9.87 8.74 -5.81
CA LEU A 59 -9.13 7.56 -5.34
C LEU A 59 -7.65 7.59 -5.77
N GLU A 60 -7.35 8.04 -6.99
CA GLU A 60 -5.98 8.28 -7.45
C GLU A 60 -5.30 9.40 -6.64
N ARG A 61 -6.03 10.48 -6.32
CA ARG A 61 -5.52 11.53 -5.42
C ARG A 61 -5.19 10.98 -4.04
N ALA A 62 -6.03 10.08 -3.51
CA ALA A 62 -5.75 9.40 -2.25
C ALA A 62 -4.46 8.56 -2.34
N ARG A 63 -4.26 7.81 -3.44
CA ARG A 63 -3.03 7.05 -3.69
C ARG A 63 -1.80 7.95 -3.71
N LEU A 64 -1.83 9.04 -4.46
CA LEU A 64 -0.73 10.02 -4.53
C LEU A 64 -0.40 10.60 -3.14
N ARG A 65 -1.41 10.92 -2.33
CA ARG A 65 -1.17 11.42 -0.96
C ARG A 65 -0.51 10.38 -0.05
N ARG A 66 -0.82 9.09 -0.22
CA ARG A 66 -0.10 8.03 0.50
C ARG A 66 1.38 7.95 0.08
N MET A 67 1.65 8.08 -1.21
CA MET A 67 3.02 8.09 -1.75
C MET A 67 3.82 9.26 -1.18
N ASP A 68 3.27 10.47 -1.28
CA ASP A 68 3.88 11.68 -0.72
C ASP A 68 4.16 11.55 0.78
N TRP A 69 3.25 10.97 1.56
CA TRP A 69 3.49 10.71 2.97
C TRP A 69 4.72 9.81 3.19
N LEU A 70 4.83 8.71 2.43
CA LEU A 70 5.96 7.77 2.54
C LEU A 70 7.27 8.44 2.14
N GLU A 71 7.27 9.19 1.03
CA GLU A 71 8.44 9.91 0.53
C GLU A 71 8.92 10.96 1.54
N ASN A 72 8.01 11.77 2.08
CA ASN A 72 8.37 12.77 3.10
C ASN A 72 8.92 12.10 4.36
N GLN A 73 8.29 11.03 4.85
CA GLN A 73 8.79 10.30 6.02
C GLN A 73 10.17 9.68 5.79
N MET A 74 10.50 9.27 4.56
CA MET A 74 11.85 8.82 4.22
C MET A 74 12.89 9.94 4.29
N VAL A 75 12.53 11.14 3.84
CA VAL A 75 13.44 12.29 3.77
C VAL A 75 13.62 12.95 5.13
N THR A 76 12.56 13.03 5.95
CA THR A 76 12.57 13.81 7.19
C THR A 76 12.85 12.97 8.44
N GLU A 77 12.52 11.68 8.47
CA GLU A 77 12.61 10.84 9.67
C GLU A 77 13.69 9.75 9.53
N SER A 78 14.86 9.99 10.15
CA SER A 78 15.92 8.99 10.22
C SER A 78 15.44 7.74 10.98
N GLY A 79 15.51 6.58 10.32
CA GLY A 79 15.09 5.27 10.87
C GLY A 79 13.78 4.69 10.30
N ARG A 80 12.99 5.48 9.55
CA ARG A 80 11.76 4.97 8.88
C ARG A 80 11.96 4.61 7.41
N ALA A 81 13.14 4.89 6.86
CA ALA A 81 13.45 4.75 5.44
C ALA A 81 13.19 3.33 4.88
N THR A 82 13.64 2.28 5.57
CA THR A 82 13.45 0.89 5.12
C THR A 82 11.98 0.49 5.09
N GLY A 83 11.21 0.86 6.11
CA GLY A 83 9.77 0.56 6.17
C GLY A 83 8.98 1.29 5.10
N CYS A 84 9.29 2.58 4.88
CA CYS A 84 8.64 3.38 3.84
C CYS A 84 9.00 2.89 2.43
N MET A 85 10.26 2.53 2.19
CA MET A 85 10.71 1.93 0.93
C MET A 85 9.97 0.60 0.64
N ASN A 86 9.83 -0.27 1.63
CA ASN A 86 9.06 -1.51 1.47
C ASN A 86 7.59 -1.25 1.15
N ALA A 87 7.00 -0.19 1.71
CA ALA A 87 5.63 0.21 1.41
C ALA A 87 5.48 0.77 -0.02
N LEU A 88 6.43 1.59 -0.49
CA LEU A 88 6.45 2.14 -1.86
C LEU A 88 6.64 1.06 -2.94
N LYS A 89 7.37 -0.02 -2.62
CA LYS A 89 7.54 -1.19 -3.51
C LYS A 89 6.23 -1.93 -3.82
N GLN A 90 5.19 -1.76 -2.99
CA GLN A 90 3.88 -2.36 -3.24
C GLN A 90 3.16 -1.62 -4.38
N GLU A 91 2.55 -2.35 -5.32
CA GLU A 91 1.89 -1.77 -6.49
C GLU A 91 0.84 -0.70 -6.13
N LYS A 92 0.05 -0.96 -5.08
CA LYS A 92 -0.96 -0.03 -4.56
C LYS A 92 -0.43 1.30 -4.01
N ASN A 93 0.88 1.41 -3.75
CA ASN A 93 1.54 2.61 -3.24
C ASN A 93 2.61 3.15 -4.20
N GLY A 94 2.60 2.75 -5.47
CA GLY A 94 3.50 3.30 -6.48
C GLY A 94 4.32 2.25 -7.23
N GLY A 95 4.47 1.04 -6.67
CA GLY A 95 5.16 -0.07 -7.33
C GLY A 95 6.63 0.25 -7.60
N TYR A 96 7.27 1.00 -6.71
CA TYR A 96 8.67 1.40 -6.89
C TYR A 96 9.52 0.15 -7.04
N ALA A 97 10.20 0.00 -8.17
CA ALA A 97 11.16 -1.07 -8.38
C ALA A 97 12.56 -0.46 -8.29
N ASP A 98 13.45 -1.10 -7.51
CA ASP A 98 14.86 -0.78 -7.62
C ASP A 98 15.25 -0.97 -9.08
N LYS A 99 15.93 0.01 -9.70
CA LYS A 99 16.65 -0.27 -10.93
C LYS A 99 17.55 -1.45 -10.58
N ALA A 100 17.37 -2.58 -11.26
CA ALA A 100 18.26 -3.70 -11.12
C ALA A 100 19.67 -3.15 -11.41
N GLY A 101 20.44 -2.90 -10.34
CA GLY A 101 21.85 -2.67 -10.50
C GLY A 101 22.38 -3.86 -11.27
N ALA A 102 23.31 -3.63 -12.19
CA ALA A 102 24.12 -4.69 -12.78
C ALA A 102 24.90 -5.37 -11.63
N GLY A 103 24.21 -6.19 -10.86
CA GLY A 103 24.68 -6.85 -9.67
C GLY A 103 25.30 -8.16 -10.11
N SER A 104 26.58 -8.31 -9.79
CA SER A 104 27.35 -9.52 -9.97
C SER A 104 26.56 -10.77 -9.54
N GLU A 105 26.77 -11.85 -10.29
CA GLU A 105 26.14 -13.15 -10.13
C GLU A 105 25.96 -13.54 -8.65
N LYS A 106 24.71 -13.65 -8.21
CA LYS A 106 24.40 -14.11 -6.86
C LYS A 106 24.34 -15.64 -6.86
N ARG A 107 25.43 -16.28 -6.44
CA ARG A 107 25.51 -17.74 -6.30
C ARG A 107 25.03 -18.18 -4.92
N LEU A 108 23.93 -18.93 -4.88
CA LEU A 108 23.47 -19.63 -3.68
C LEU A 108 24.01 -21.07 -3.72
N VAL A 109 24.80 -21.47 -2.72
CA VAL A 109 25.26 -22.85 -2.55
C VAL A 109 24.58 -23.43 -1.32
N ILE A 110 23.65 -24.36 -1.54
CA ILE A 110 23.01 -25.13 -0.47
C ILE A 110 23.73 -26.47 -0.38
N ARG A 111 24.34 -26.75 0.79
CA ARG A 111 24.98 -28.03 1.07
C ARG A 111 24.15 -28.75 2.14
N LEU A 112 23.59 -29.89 1.78
CA LEU A 112 22.87 -30.77 2.69
C LEU A 112 23.81 -31.92 3.02
N GLU A 113 24.26 -31.99 4.27
CA GLU A 113 25.03 -33.13 4.79
C GLU A 113 24.06 -34.07 5.51
N GLY A 114 23.83 -35.25 4.92
CA GLY A 114 23.06 -36.32 5.55
C GLY A 114 23.93 -37.15 6.48
N VAL A 115 23.47 -37.41 7.71
CA VAL A 115 24.08 -38.38 8.64
C VAL A 115 23.51 -39.78 8.37
N GLY A 116 23.82 -40.34 7.22
CA GLY A 116 23.40 -41.70 6.84
C GLY A 116 24.42 -42.76 7.27
N SER A 117 24.58 -43.00 8.56
CA SER A 117 25.28 -44.20 9.06
C SER A 117 24.41 -44.91 10.10
N GLY A 118 23.79 -46.01 9.66
CA GLY A 118 23.18 -47.01 10.53
C GLY A 118 21.66 -47.08 10.43
N ALA A 119 21.15 -47.76 9.39
CA ALA A 119 19.83 -48.37 9.43
C ALA A 119 19.75 -49.53 8.40
N ALA A 120 20.29 -50.69 8.80
CA ALA A 120 19.72 -52.03 8.60
C ALA A 120 20.81 -53.08 8.85
N GLU A 121 20.51 -53.99 9.79
CA GLU A 121 21.18 -55.27 10.02
C GLU A 121 21.05 -56.23 8.83
#